data_AF-A0AAV0WEU4-F1
#
_entry.id   AF-A0AAV0WEU4-F1
#
_cell.length_a   1.000
_cell.length_b   1.000
_cell.length_c   1.000
_cell.angle_alpha   90.00
_cell.angle_beta   90.00
_cell.angle_gamma   90.00
#
_symmetry.space_group_name_H-M   'P 1'
#
loop_
_entity.id
_entity.type
_entity.pdbx_description
1 polymer ?
#
loop_
_entity_poly.entity_id
_entity_poly.type
_entity_poly.pdbx_seq_one_letter_code
_entity_poly.pdbx_strand_id
1 'polypeptide(L)'
;MNYLLSESFILTGFIFKQIFELTNPLSTFLQGVQIDLLAATEYIQWVFEKIQAFRDDNQFEMLIKNKNQFVSSKSDELSFTPLVTNRKRAKKKMPGEIMSDEPISCPLTNFKVNTYFTIIDIVCTQIRERFNDQSTPLYKDLSLFQVKRIIEVKEKNLPSDAFEGFEKMYGQFVKAEDLRREYKQFVNSYLMFEKLIKLPGKIHKPIPFDHDSNDDTEEEDIENQIMSTTCGTIYTVYKVCQQNGLKEVFPAIYTALSIGLTLPVSNLSPERAFSKLKLIKSKLRSTMAEERLDSLMLISCENDIDVDSDSVINIFTSYSTVLKKILC
;
A
#
# COMPACT_ATOMS: atom_id res chain seq x y z
N MET A 1 -10.76 -7.91 -34.18
CA MET A 1 -9.41 -7.84 -34.80
C MET A 1 -9.04 -6.41 -35.19
N ASN A 2 -9.85 -5.69 -35.97
CA ASN A 2 -9.48 -4.35 -36.50
C ASN A 2 -9.16 -3.27 -35.44
N TYR A 3 -9.78 -3.34 -34.25
CA TYR A 3 -9.52 -2.36 -33.17
C TYR A 3 -8.10 -2.45 -32.59
N LEU A 4 -7.52 -3.65 -32.49
CA LEU A 4 -6.16 -3.84 -31.97
C LEU A 4 -5.09 -3.29 -32.93
N LEU A 5 -5.46 -3.11 -34.21
CA LEU A 5 -4.63 -2.50 -35.24
C LEU A 5 -4.95 -1.01 -35.43
N SER A 6 -5.68 -0.39 -34.50
CA SER A 6 -5.90 1.05 -34.52
C SER A 6 -4.71 1.79 -33.92
N GLU A 7 -4.32 2.90 -34.54
CA GLU A 7 -3.31 3.79 -33.99
C GLU A 7 -3.68 4.30 -32.59
N SER A 8 -4.98 4.48 -32.30
CA SER A 8 -5.43 4.87 -30.96
C SER A 8 -5.14 3.79 -29.91
N PHE A 9 -5.30 2.51 -30.27
CA PHE A 9 -5.01 1.39 -29.38
C PHE A 9 -3.51 1.29 -29.11
N ILE A 10 -2.68 1.44 -30.15
CA ILE A 10 -1.21 1.38 -30.03
C ILE A 10 -0.70 2.52 -29.15
N LEU A 11 -1.17 3.75 -29.39
CA LEU A 11 -0.83 4.90 -28.56
C LEU A 11 -1.22 4.66 -27.10
N THR A 12 -2.44 4.15 -26.87
CA THR A 12 -2.91 3.80 -25.52
C THR A 12 -2.03 2.72 -24.88
N GLY A 13 -1.61 1.71 -25.63
CA GLY A 13 -0.69 0.67 -25.17
C GLY A 13 0.68 1.23 -24.76
N PHE A 14 1.24 2.16 -25.53
CA PHE A 14 2.49 2.84 -25.17
C PHE A 14 2.37 3.70 -23.92
N ILE A 15 1.24 4.38 -23.73
CA ILE A 15 0.95 5.15 -22.50
C ILE A 15 0.97 4.20 -21.29
N PHE A 16 0.20 3.11 -21.34
CA PHE A 16 0.16 2.16 -20.23
C PHE A 16 1.49 1.45 -20.01
N LYS A 17 2.26 1.17 -21.06
CA LYS A 17 3.60 0.60 -20.94
C LYS A 17 4.51 1.52 -20.09
N GLN A 18 4.56 2.82 -20.40
CA GLN A 18 5.36 3.77 -19.65
C GLN A 18 4.93 3.88 -18.18
N ILE A 19 3.62 3.90 -17.94
CA ILE A 19 3.08 3.93 -16.56
C ILE A 19 3.46 2.65 -15.82
N PHE A 20 3.25 1.48 -16.43
CA PHE A 20 3.53 0.18 -15.80
C PHE A 20 5.01 -0.07 -15.54
N GLU A 21 5.91 0.45 -16.38
CA GLU A 21 7.35 0.40 -16.13
C GLU A 21 7.73 1.10 -14.81
N LEU A 22 7.01 2.15 -14.41
CA LEU A 22 7.19 2.83 -13.13
C LEU A 22 6.42 2.17 -11.98
N THR A 23 5.17 1.77 -12.21
CA THR A 23 4.31 1.26 -11.14
C THR A 23 4.60 -0.19 -10.77
N ASN A 24 5.11 -1.02 -11.70
CA ASN A 24 5.40 -2.43 -11.40
C ASN A 24 6.50 -2.59 -10.35
N PRO A 25 7.68 -1.95 -10.48
CA PRO A 25 8.71 -2.02 -9.44
C PRO A 25 8.25 -1.44 -8.10
N LEU A 26 7.39 -0.41 -8.12
CA LEU A 26 6.77 0.11 -6.90
C LEU A 26 5.84 -0.92 -6.25
N SER A 27 5.00 -1.59 -7.04
CA SER A 27 4.08 -2.62 -6.54
C SER A 27 4.83 -3.79 -5.92
N THR A 28 5.90 -4.27 -6.56
CA THR A 28 6.72 -5.36 -6.01
C THR A 28 7.46 -4.92 -4.75
N PHE A 29 7.95 -3.68 -4.69
CA PHE A 29 8.54 -3.11 -3.49
C PHE A 29 7.53 -3.07 -2.33
N LEU A 30 6.31 -2.59 -2.56
CA LEU A 30 5.24 -2.50 -1.56
C LEU A 30 4.63 -3.86 -1.15
N GLN A 31 4.99 -4.93 -1.84
CA GLN A 31 4.61 -6.31 -1.49
C GLN A 31 5.75 -7.07 -0.80
N GLY A 32 6.91 -6.43 -0.60
CA GLY A 32 8.04 -7.03 0.11
C GLY A 32 7.68 -7.45 1.54
N VAL A 33 8.36 -8.47 2.05
CA VAL A 33 8.12 -8.99 3.42
C VAL A 33 8.61 -8.01 4.50
N GLN A 34 9.63 -7.22 4.18
CA GLN A 34 10.27 -6.28 5.10
C GLN A 34 10.35 -4.89 4.47
N ILE A 35 9.21 -4.22 4.41
CA ILE A 35 9.11 -2.89 3.83
C ILE A 35 9.48 -1.85 4.89
N ASP A 36 10.45 -1.00 4.58
CA ASP A 36 10.71 0.23 5.31
C ASP A 36 9.62 1.25 4.92
N LEU A 37 8.73 1.59 5.86
CA LEU A 37 7.57 2.44 5.57
C LEU A 37 8.00 3.86 5.17
N LEU A 38 9.11 4.36 5.71
CA LEU A 38 9.61 5.68 5.35
C LEU A 38 10.08 5.66 3.89
N ALA A 39 10.90 4.68 3.52
CA ALA A 39 11.35 4.51 2.14
C ALA A 39 10.17 4.29 1.17
N ALA A 40 9.13 3.57 1.61
CA ALA A 40 7.91 3.39 0.83
C ALA A 40 7.22 4.72 0.53
N THR A 41 7.05 5.59 1.53
CA THR A 41 6.42 6.90 1.31
C THR A 41 7.21 7.78 0.34
N GLU A 42 8.55 7.75 0.43
CA GLU A 42 9.42 8.50 -0.49
C GLU A 42 9.37 7.93 -1.91
N TYR A 43 9.37 6.61 -2.06
CA TYR A 43 9.32 5.98 -3.37
C TYR A 43 7.97 6.20 -4.06
N ILE A 44 6.86 6.14 -3.33
CA ILE A 44 5.52 6.49 -3.83
C ILE A 44 5.52 7.94 -4.34
N GLN A 45 6.05 8.87 -3.55
CA GLN A 45 6.11 10.29 -3.92
C GLN A 45 6.94 10.50 -5.20
N TRP A 46 8.10 9.84 -5.30
CA TRP A 46 8.94 9.90 -6.50
C TRP A 46 8.23 9.36 -7.74
N VAL A 47 7.54 8.21 -7.65
CA VAL A 47 6.76 7.66 -8.77
C VAL A 47 5.62 8.60 -9.14
N PHE A 48 4.94 9.18 -8.16
CA PHE A 48 3.88 10.15 -8.38
C PHE A 48 4.37 11.36 -9.16
N GLU A 49 5.47 11.98 -8.74
CA GLU A 49 6.09 13.13 -9.41
C GLU A 49 6.54 12.77 -10.83
N LYS A 50 7.09 11.57 -11.03
CA LYS A 50 7.48 11.08 -12.36
C LYS A 50 6.29 10.91 -13.30
N ILE A 51 5.17 10.35 -12.83
CA ILE A 51 3.95 10.21 -13.63
C ILE A 51 3.34 11.57 -13.90
N GLN A 52 3.34 12.48 -12.91
CA GLN A 52 2.85 13.83 -13.09
C GLN A 52 3.66 14.59 -14.15
N ALA A 53 4.97 14.37 -14.23
CA ALA A 53 5.84 14.92 -15.27
C ALA A 53 5.54 14.40 -16.68
N PHE A 54 4.79 13.30 -16.85
CA PHE A 54 4.30 12.88 -18.16
C PHE A 54 3.22 13.82 -18.71
N ARG A 55 2.61 14.66 -17.87
CA ARG A 55 1.65 15.67 -18.32
C ARG A 55 2.35 16.87 -18.97
N ASP A 56 3.20 16.60 -19.96
CA ASP A 56 4.01 17.55 -20.72
C ASP A 56 3.90 17.28 -22.23
N ASP A 57 3.95 18.34 -23.03
CA ASP A 57 3.81 18.24 -24.48
C ASP A 57 5.01 17.55 -25.14
N ASN A 58 6.23 17.72 -24.61
CA ASN A 58 7.42 17.07 -25.17
C ASN A 58 7.39 15.56 -24.95
N GLN A 59 6.88 15.11 -23.79
CA GLN A 59 6.70 13.68 -23.50
C GLN A 59 5.69 13.04 -24.45
N PHE A 60 4.61 13.77 -24.77
CA PHE A 60 3.67 13.32 -25.77
C PHE A 60 4.31 13.20 -27.16
N GLU A 61 5.13 14.16 -27.58
CA GLU A 61 5.85 14.08 -28.87
C GLU A 61 6.83 12.90 -28.93
N MET A 62 7.56 12.64 -27.84
CA MET A 62 8.41 11.44 -27.73
C MET A 62 7.60 10.15 -27.87
N LEU A 63 6.40 10.09 -27.28
CA LEU A 63 5.51 8.95 -27.39
C LEU A 63 5.03 8.74 -28.84
N ILE A 64 4.70 9.81 -29.55
CA ILE A 64 4.36 9.75 -30.99
C ILE A 64 5.53 9.22 -31.81
N LYS A 65 6.76 9.68 -31.53
CA LYS A 65 7.97 9.21 -32.21
C LYS A 65 8.18 7.70 -32.02
N ASN A 66 8.03 7.21 -30.78
CA ASN A 66 8.15 5.78 -30.46
C ASN A 66 7.07 4.95 -31.16
N LYS A 67 5.81 5.44 -31.19
CA LYS A 67 4.71 4.79 -31.93
C LYS A 67 5.01 4.73 -33.43
N ASN A 68 5.50 5.82 -34.03
CA ASN A 68 5.81 5.84 -35.46
C ASN A 68 6.97 4.89 -35.79
N GLN A 69 7.99 4.80 -34.94
CA GLN A 69 9.07 3.82 -35.09
C GLN A 69 8.55 2.37 -35.05
N PHE A 70 7.62 2.07 -34.14
CA PHE A 70 6.99 0.75 -34.05
C PHE A 70 6.09 0.42 -35.25
N VAL A 71 5.31 1.38 -35.73
CA VAL A 71 4.48 1.18 -36.92
C VAL A 71 5.34 0.95 -38.16
N SER A 72 6.43 1.70 -38.33
CA SER A 72 7.35 1.50 -39.45
C SER A 72 8.01 0.12 -39.43
N SER A 73 8.41 -0.38 -38.25
CA SER A 73 9.07 -1.69 -38.14
C SER A 73 8.14 -2.89 -38.38
N LYS A 74 6.82 -2.68 -38.34
CA LYS A 74 5.80 -3.71 -38.56
C LYS A 74 4.87 -3.43 -39.75
N SER A 75 5.22 -2.44 -40.57
CA SER A 75 4.44 -2.01 -41.73
C SER A 75 4.31 -3.10 -42.81
N ASP A 76 5.31 -3.97 -42.94
CA ASP A 76 5.31 -5.07 -43.90
C ASP A 76 4.39 -6.24 -43.49
N GLU A 77 4.02 -6.34 -42.20
CA GLU A 77 3.20 -7.43 -41.64
C GLU A 77 1.76 -7.01 -41.31
N LEU A 78 1.52 -5.75 -40.96
CA LEU A 78 0.25 -5.28 -40.40
C LEU A 78 -0.18 -3.93 -41.01
N SER A 79 -1.46 -3.84 -41.39
CA SER A 79 -2.09 -2.57 -41.78
C SER A 79 -2.73 -1.90 -40.55
N PHE A 80 -2.34 -0.66 -40.28
CA PHE A 80 -2.86 0.11 -39.15
C PHE A 80 -3.94 1.10 -39.59
N THR A 81 -5.00 1.23 -38.80
CA THR A 81 -6.07 2.20 -39.07
C THR A 81 -5.77 3.55 -38.40
N PRO A 82 -5.81 4.66 -39.14
CA PRO A 82 -5.44 5.98 -38.62
C PRO A 82 -6.48 6.52 -37.62
N LEU A 83 -6.09 7.53 -36.85
CA LEU A 83 -6.98 8.23 -35.92
C LEU A 83 -8.24 8.77 -36.62
N VAL A 84 -9.39 8.60 -35.98
CA VAL A 84 -10.70 8.99 -36.53
C VAL A 84 -10.76 10.51 -36.70
N THR A 85 -11.12 10.96 -37.90
CA THR A 85 -11.35 12.36 -38.22
C THR A 85 -12.84 12.67 -38.13
N ASN A 86 -13.24 13.48 -37.16
CA ASN A 86 -14.63 13.93 -37.05
C ASN A 86 -14.89 15.10 -38.00
N ARG A 87 -15.93 14.99 -38.83
CA ARG A 87 -16.36 16.08 -39.72
C ARG A 87 -16.86 17.26 -38.91
N LYS A 88 -16.33 18.47 -39.17
CA LYS A 88 -16.82 19.72 -38.57
C LYS A 88 -18.29 19.95 -38.96
N ARG A 89 -19.17 20.12 -37.97
CA ARG A 89 -20.51 20.69 -38.16
C ARG A 89 -20.52 22.09 -37.57
N ALA A 90 -20.49 23.11 -38.42
CA ALA A 90 -20.63 24.49 -37.98
C ALA A 90 -22.13 24.82 -37.84
N LYS A 91 -22.55 25.27 -36.66
CA LYS A 91 -23.88 25.84 -36.46
C LYS A 91 -23.84 27.30 -36.93
N LYS A 92 -24.83 27.73 -37.73
CA LYS A 92 -24.92 29.11 -38.20
C LYS A 92 -25.19 30.02 -36.99
N LYS A 93 -24.42 31.09 -36.84
CA LYS A 93 -24.48 32.01 -35.70
C LYS A 93 -25.46 33.15 -35.95
N MET A 94 -26.21 33.55 -34.93
CA MET A 94 -27.07 34.74 -35.00
C MET A 94 -26.36 35.97 -34.42
N PRO A 95 -26.69 37.20 -34.87
CA PRO A 95 -26.12 38.41 -34.30
C PRO A 95 -26.38 38.49 -32.78
N GLY A 96 -25.32 38.71 -31.99
CA GLY A 96 -25.40 38.82 -30.53
C GLY A 96 -25.07 37.55 -29.73
N GLU A 97 -24.88 36.40 -30.38
CA GLU A 97 -24.46 35.17 -29.68
C GLU A 97 -22.96 35.17 -29.33
N ILE A 98 -22.63 34.83 -28.08
CA ILE A 98 -21.25 34.59 -27.62
C ILE A 98 -20.72 33.31 -28.29
N MET A 99 -19.40 33.25 -28.56
CA MET A 99 -18.78 32.04 -29.12
C MET A 99 -18.87 30.88 -28.13
N SER A 100 -19.34 29.72 -28.58
CA SER A 100 -19.14 28.45 -27.88
C SER A 100 -17.76 27.88 -28.23
N ASP A 101 -17.16 27.11 -27.33
CA ASP A 101 -15.87 26.45 -27.57
C ASP A 101 -15.89 25.63 -28.87
N GLU A 102 -14.86 25.82 -29.70
CA GLU A 102 -14.74 25.09 -30.96
C GLU A 102 -14.29 23.65 -30.70
N PRO A 103 -14.92 22.64 -31.35
CA PRO A 103 -14.49 21.27 -31.20
C PRO A 103 -13.09 21.06 -31.79
N ILE A 104 -12.23 20.36 -31.06
CA ILE A 104 -10.84 20.06 -31.47
C ILE A 104 -10.86 19.33 -32.82
N SER A 105 -10.24 19.93 -33.83
CA SER A 105 -10.31 19.41 -35.20
C SER A 105 -9.18 18.46 -35.58
N CYS A 106 -8.02 18.57 -34.94
CA CYS A 106 -6.88 17.70 -35.19
C CYS A 106 -7.05 16.38 -34.40
N PRO A 107 -7.05 15.21 -35.06
CA PRO A 107 -7.19 13.92 -34.37
C PRO A 107 -6.11 13.69 -33.31
N LEU A 108 -4.90 14.18 -33.55
CA LEU A 108 -3.78 14.05 -32.62
C LEU A 108 -3.97 14.90 -31.37
N THR A 109 -4.39 16.16 -31.55
CA THR A 109 -4.70 17.06 -30.42
C THR A 109 -5.91 16.55 -29.63
N ASN A 110 -6.90 15.97 -30.32
CA ASN A 110 -8.05 15.36 -29.69
C ASN A 110 -7.63 14.17 -28.80
N PHE A 111 -6.81 13.26 -29.33
CA PHE A 111 -6.25 12.15 -28.56
C PHE A 111 -5.38 12.64 -27.39
N LYS A 112 -4.56 13.70 -27.59
CA LYS A 112 -3.75 14.29 -26.53
C LYS A 112 -4.60 14.78 -25.35
N VAL A 113 -5.62 15.58 -25.62
CA VAL A 113 -6.45 16.20 -24.57
C VAL A 113 -7.41 15.20 -23.93
N ASN A 114 -8.19 14.48 -24.75
CA ASN A 114 -9.29 13.66 -24.26
C ASN A 114 -8.88 12.24 -23.84
N THR A 115 -7.70 11.78 -24.25
CA THR A 115 -7.20 10.44 -23.91
C THR A 115 -5.93 10.51 -23.08
N TYR A 116 -4.85 11.08 -23.61
CA TYR A 116 -3.54 11.06 -22.94
C TYR A 116 -3.53 11.78 -21.60
N PHE A 117 -3.88 13.07 -21.57
CA PHE A 117 -3.94 13.82 -20.31
C PHE A 117 -5.01 13.29 -19.37
N THR A 118 -6.14 12.85 -19.92
CA THR A 118 -7.21 12.24 -19.11
C THR A 118 -6.72 10.97 -18.40
N ILE A 119 -5.97 10.09 -19.08
CA ILE A 119 -5.39 8.89 -18.47
C ILE A 119 -4.40 9.28 -17.36
N ILE A 120 -3.50 10.22 -17.63
CA ILE A 120 -2.51 10.67 -16.63
C ILE A 120 -3.20 11.28 -15.41
N ASP A 121 -4.17 12.17 -15.63
CA ASP A 121 -4.92 12.84 -14.57
C ASP A 121 -5.69 11.82 -13.72
N ILE A 122 -6.31 10.80 -14.34
CA ILE A 122 -6.95 9.69 -13.62
C ILE A 122 -5.92 8.93 -12.78
N VAL A 123 -4.79 8.52 -13.36
CA VAL A 123 -3.76 7.75 -12.63
C VAL A 123 -3.19 8.56 -11.46
N CYS A 124 -2.88 9.84 -11.67
CA CYS A 124 -2.43 10.74 -10.60
C CYS A 124 -3.50 10.87 -9.50
N THR A 125 -4.78 11.01 -9.87
CA THR A 125 -5.88 11.09 -8.91
C THR A 125 -5.99 9.80 -8.09
N GLN A 126 -5.93 8.63 -8.73
CA GLN A 126 -6.01 7.34 -8.04
C GLN A 126 -4.83 7.11 -7.08
N ILE A 127 -3.60 7.50 -7.48
CA ILE A 127 -2.44 7.42 -6.58
C ILE A 127 -2.61 8.35 -5.37
N ARG A 128 -3.11 9.57 -5.58
CA ARG A 128 -3.33 10.56 -4.51
C ARG A 128 -4.47 10.19 -3.58
N GLU A 129 -5.56 9.64 -4.09
CA GLU A 129 -6.68 9.13 -3.28
C GLU A 129 -6.22 7.98 -2.38
N ARG A 130 -5.40 7.08 -2.94
CA ARG A 130 -4.87 5.92 -2.21
C ARG A 130 -3.79 6.31 -1.19
N PHE A 131 -2.87 7.21 -1.57
CA PHE A 131 -1.77 7.69 -0.74
C PHE A 131 -1.92 9.19 -0.52
N ASN A 132 -2.84 9.54 0.37
CA ASN A 132 -3.15 10.93 0.63
C ASN A 132 -2.13 11.58 1.57
N ASP A 133 -2.04 12.91 1.50
CA ASP A 133 -1.16 13.72 2.34
C ASP A 133 -1.54 13.65 3.83
N GLN A 134 -2.74 13.16 4.15
CA GLN A 134 -3.23 13.01 5.52
C GLN A 134 -2.68 11.73 6.19
N SER A 135 -2.59 10.62 5.46
CA SER A 135 -2.10 9.33 5.97
C SER A 135 -0.59 9.16 5.82
N THR A 136 0.03 9.87 4.88
CA THR A 136 1.49 9.84 4.69
C THR A 136 2.27 10.15 5.97
N PRO A 137 1.95 11.21 6.74
CA PRO A 137 2.59 11.50 8.03
C PRO A 137 2.45 10.35 9.04
N LEU A 138 1.29 9.70 9.09
CA LEU A 138 1.04 8.55 9.96
C LEU A 138 1.99 7.39 9.60
N TYR A 139 2.17 7.08 8.31
CA TYR A 139 3.09 6.00 7.90
C TYR A 139 4.55 6.32 8.21
N LYS A 140 4.94 7.60 8.10
CA LYS A 140 6.27 8.07 8.51
C LYS A 140 6.48 7.88 10.02
N ASP A 141 5.48 8.22 10.83
CA ASP A 141 5.54 8.01 12.28
C ASP A 141 5.56 6.52 12.64
N LEU A 142 4.76 5.70 11.96
CA LEU A 142 4.77 4.25 12.17
C LEU A 142 6.10 3.60 11.79
N SER A 143 6.85 4.21 10.86
CA SER A 143 8.20 3.72 10.50
C SER A 143 9.17 3.75 11.68
N LEU A 144 8.96 4.64 12.66
CA LEU A 144 9.79 4.72 13.87
C LEU A 144 9.71 3.43 14.70
N PHE A 145 8.59 2.71 14.65
CA PHE A 145 8.45 1.42 15.33
C PHE A 145 9.16 0.25 14.65
N GLN A 146 9.94 0.48 13.58
CA GLN A 146 10.79 -0.54 12.98
C GLN A 146 12.13 -0.62 13.73
N VAL A 147 12.66 -1.84 13.92
CA VAL A 147 13.91 -2.06 14.70
C VAL A 147 15.07 -1.24 14.14
N LYS A 148 15.20 -1.16 12.82
CA LYS A 148 16.19 -0.31 12.15
C LYS A 148 16.10 1.16 12.60
N ARG A 149 14.90 1.74 12.67
CA ARG A 149 14.70 3.14 13.08
C ARG A 149 14.88 3.35 14.57
N ILE A 150 14.52 2.37 15.40
CA ILE A 150 14.80 2.39 16.84
C ILE A 150 16.31 2.50 17.08
N ILE A 151 17.12 1.70 16.37
CA ILE A 151 18.59 1.75 16.47
C ILE A 151 19.12 3.10 15.98
N GLU A 152 18.66 3.60 14.83
CA GLU A 152 19.06 4.92 14.31
C GLU A 152 18.72 6.07 15.29
N VAL A 153 17.57 6.01 15.96
CA VAL A 153 17.14 7.01 16.97
C VAL A 153 17.83 6.81 18.33
N LYS A 154 18.54 5.70 18.53
CA LYS A 154 19.42 5.54 19.69
C LYS A 154 20.74 6.30 19.46
N GLU A 155 21.26 6.23 18.24
CA GLU A 155 22.51 6.91 17.83
C GLU A 155 22.30 8.41 17.57
N LYS A 156 21.14 8.77 17.02
CA LYS A 156 20.73 10.14 16.69
C LYS A 156 19.59 10.60 17.58
N ASN A 157 19.30 11.90 17.60
CA ASN A 157 18.12 12.39 18.29
C ASN A 157 16.83 12.13 17.49
N LEU A 158 15.72 11.87 18.21
CA LEU A 158 14.37 11.82 17.64
C LEU A 158 14.02 13.18 16.97
N PRO A 159 13.48 13.18 15.73
CA PRO A 159 12.99 14.40 15.07
C PRO A 159 11.95 15.14 15.92
N SER A 160 11.93 16.48 15.82
CA SER A 160 11.04 17.32 16.61
C SER A 160 9.56 17.22 16.21
N ASP A 161 9.29 16.74 15.00
CA ASP A 161 7.96 16.57 14.40
C ASP A 161 7.40 15.14 14.54
N ALA A 162 8.18 14.21 15.11
CA ALA A 162 7.79 12.82 15.26
C ALA A 162 6.43 12.66 15.96
N PHE A 163 5.57 11.77 15.47
CA PHE A 163 4.24 11.46 16.01
C PHE A 163 3.18 12.56 15.85
N GLU A 164 3.45 13.66 15.15
CA GLU A 164 2.40 14.66 14.83
C GLU A 164 1.37 14.11 13.84
N GLY A 165 1.81 13.27 12.89
CA GLY A 165 0.91 12.57 11.98
C GLY A 165 0.02 11.59 12.72
N PHE A 166 0.60 10.87 13.69
CA PHE A 166 -0.12 9.96 14.56
C PHE A 166 -1.19 10.68 15.39
N GLU A 167 -0.84 11.80 16.04
CA GLU A 167 -1.78 12.58 16.84
C GLU A 167 -2.91 13.19 16.02
N LYS A 168 -2.65 13.63 14.79
CA LYS A 168 -3.71 14.14 13.89
C LYS A 168 -4.82 13.11 13.63
N MET A 169 -4.48 11.82 13.57
CA MET A 169 -5.43 10.74 13.29
C MET A 169 -5.97 10.06 14.55
N TYR A 170 -5.10 9.86 15.54
CA TYR A 170 -5.36 9.03 16.72
C TYR A 170 -5.14 9.78 18.05
N GLY A 171 -5.13 11.12 18.02
CA GLY A 171 -4.94 11.97 19.20
C GLY A 171 -5.95 11.74 20.32
N GLN A 172 -7.11 11.17 20.02
CA GLN A 172 -8.10 10.74 21.03
C GLN A 172 -7.59 9.60 21.92
N PHE A 173 -6.67 8.77 21.40
CA PHE A 173 -6.10 7.63 22.11
C PHE A 173 -4.73 7.95 22.71
N VAL A 174 -3.89 8.64 21.95
CA VAL A 174 -2.49 8.90 22.32
C VAL A 174 -2.08 10.29 21.83
N LYS A 175 -1.59 11.14 22.76
CA LYS A 175 -1.00 12.44 22.44
C LYS A 175 0.44 12.31 21.98
N ALA A 176 0.88 13.18 21.07
CA ALA A 176 2.25 13.13 20.55
C ALA A 176 3.29 13.35 21.65
N GLU A 177 3.04 14.26 22.58
CA GLU A 177 3.97 14.58 23.67
C GLU A 177 4.24 13.37 24.57
N ASP A 178 3.19 12.64 24.95
CA ASP A 178 3.29 11.45 25.78
C ASP A 178 4.01 10.32 25.04
N LEU A 179 3.66 10.12 23.76
CA LEU A 179 4.28 9.10 22.92
C LEU A 179 5.78 9.39 22.71
N ARG A 180 6.18 10.63 22.44
CA ARG A 180 7.59 11.03 22.32
C ARG A 180 8.37 10.77 23.59
N ARG A 181 7.79 11.09 24.76
CA ARG A 181 8.44 10.90 26.06
C ARG A 181 8.68 9.42 26.34
N GLU A 182 7.65 8.59 26.19
CA GLU A 182 7.78 7.14 26.36
C GLU A 182 8.73 6.56 25.31
N TYR A 183 8.62 6.97 24.04
CA TYR A 183 9.43 6.43 22.95
C TYR A 183 10.93 6.64 23.19
N LYS A 184 11.34 7.82 23.66
CA LYS A 184 12.75 8.07 24.02
C LYS A 184 13.25 7.14 25.13
N GLN A 185 12.42 6.84 26.13
CA GLN A 185 12.78 5.90 27.19
C GLN A 185 12.85 4.46 26.66
N PHE A 186 11.88 4.09 25.81
CA PHE A 186 11.80 2.78 25.20
C PHE A 186 13.01 2.48 24.31
N VAL A 187 13.44 3.41 23.45
CA VAL A 187 14.61 3.26 22.57
C VAL A 187 15.88 2.93 23.37
N ASN A 188 16.08 3.58 24.52
CA ASN A 188 17.24 3.35 25.36
C ASN A 188 17.27 1.93 25.97
N SER A 189 16.09 1.37 26.26
CA SER A 189 15.94 0.07 26.92
C SER A 189 15.59 -1.08 25.98
N TYR A 190 15.23 -0.81 24.72
CA TYR A 190 14.71 -1.81 23.77
C TYR A 190 15.63 -3.02 23.59
N LEU A 191 16.93 -2.78 23.37
CA LEU A 191 17.91 -3.86 23.18
C LEU A 191 18.04 -4.76 24.41
N MET A 192 17.78 -4.25 25.61
CA MET A 192 17.73 -5.09 26.82
C MET A 192 16.49 -6.00 26.79
N PHE A 193 15.32 -5.43 26.50
CA PHE A 193 14.07 -6.21 26.41
C PHE A 193 14.09 -7.27 25.33
N GLU A 194 14.76 -6.99 24.20
CA GLU A 194 14.95 -7.96 23.12
C GLU A 194 15.83 -9.14 23.56
N LYS A 195 16.91 -8.87 24.30
CA LYS A 195 17.79 -9.92 24.85
C LYS A 195 17.07 -10.78 25.89
N LEU A 196 16.21 -10.19 26.72
CA LEU A 196 15.49 -10.89 27.80
C LEU A 196 14.46 -11.92 27.31
N ILE A 197 14.07 -11.89 26.03
CA ILE A 197 13.18 -12.90 25.44
C ILE A 197 13.86 -14.28 25.41
N LYS A 198 15.19 -14.33 25.32
CA LYS A 198 15.97 -15.57 25.34
C LYS A 198 16.63 -15.71 26.70
N LEU A 199 16.42 -16.85 27.37
CA LEU A 199 17.12 -17.14 28.61
C LEU A 199 18.63 -17.20 28.34
N PRO A 200 19.46 -16.40 29.02
CA PRO A 200 20.91 -16.47 28.84
C PRO A 200 21.43 -17.83 29.31
N GLY A 201 22.45 -18.36 28.63
CA GLY A 201 23.05 -19.66 28.97
C GLY A 201 23.70 -19.71 30.36
N LYS A 202 24.06 -18.55 30.91
CA LYS A 202 24.52 -18.38 32.30
C LYS A 202 23.83 -17.16 32.90
N ILE A 203 23.19 -17.33 34.06
CA ILE A 203 22.49 -16.25 34.79
C ILE A 203 23.48 -15.45 35.66
N HIS A 204 24.54 -16.11 36.11
CA HIS A 204 25.59 -15.52 36.93
C HIS A 204 26.90 -15.58 36.19
N LYS A 205 27.66 -14.49 36.22
CA LYS A 205 29.08 -14.56 35.88
C LYS A 205 29.75 -15.47 36.90
N PRO A 206 30.57 -16.46 36.48
CA PRO A 206 31.40 -17.17 37.44
C PRO A 206 32.20 -16.13 38.23
N ILE A 207 32.14 -16.22 39.56
CA ILE A 207 32.97 -15.42 40.44
C ILE A 207 34.41 -15.63 39.98
N PRO A 208 35.21 -14.58 39.73
CA PRO A 208 36.60 -14.78 39.33
C PRO A 208 37.30 -15.51 40.47
N PHE A 209 37.52 -16.81 40.29
CA PHE A 209 38.62 -17.47 40.96
C PHE A 209 39.85 -17.09 40.15
N ASP A 210 40.77 -16.36 40.79
CA ASP A 210 42.04 -15.93 40.20
C ASP A 210 42.69 -17.06 39.41
N HIS A 211 42.56 -17.00 38.09
CA HIS A 211 43.53 -17.56 37.19
C HIS A 211 43.49 -16.76 35.89
N ASP A 212 44.58 -16.03 35.68
CA ASP A 212 44.94 -15.34 34.44
C ASP A 212 44.58 -16.19 33.22
N SER A 213 43.53 -15.77 32.53
CA SER A 213 43.33 -16.09 31.12
C SER A 213 42.61 -14.92 30.50
N ASN A 214 43.36 -14.11 29.76
CA ASN A 214 42.83 -13.11 28.83
C ASN A 214 41.93 -13.85 27.84
N ASP A 215 40.63 -13.68 27.96
CA ASP A 215 39.67 -14.13 26.96
C ASP A 215 38.82 -12.92 26.53
N ASP A 216 39.43 -12.09 25.67
CA ASP A 216 38.81 -10.94 25.01
C ASP A 216 37.83 -11.36 23.89
N THR A 217 37.32 -12.60 23.87
CA THR A 217 36.48 -13.11 22.78
C THR A 217 34.97 -12.90 22.97
N GLU A 218 34.48 -12.51 24.15
CA GLU A 218 33.03 -12.40 24.38
C GLU A 218 32.40 -11.08 23.88
N GLU A 219 33.17 -9.99 23.68
CA GLU A 219 32.61 -8.70 23.24
C GLU A 219 32.37 -8.63 21.72
N GLU A 220 33.24 -9.23 20.91
CA GLU A 220 33.11 -9.24 19.44
C GLU A 220 31.93 -10.10 18.93
N ASP A 221 31.56 -11.16 19.65
CA ASP A 221 30.40 -12.00 19.30
C ASP A 221 29.05 -11.30 19.55
N ILE A 222 29.00 -10.34 20.48
CA ILE A 222 27.78 -9.60 20.83
C ILE A 222 27.44 -8.56 19.76
N GLU A 223 28.43 -7.85 19.22
CA GLU A 223 28.22 -6.90 18.12
C GLU A 223 27.78 -7.60 16.82
N ASN A 224 28.37 -8.76 16.52
CA ASN A 224 27.99 -9.56 15.35
C ASN A 224 26.56 -10.12 15.44
N GLN A 225 26.05 -10.37 16.65
CA GLN A 225 24.67 -10.83 16.87
C GLN A 225 23.63 -9.69 16.82
N ILE A 226 24.01 -8.47 17.23
CA ILE A 226 23.20 -7.26 17.06
C ILE A 226 23.02 -6.95 15.56
N MET A 227 24.06 -7.13 14.77
CA MET A 227 24.05 -6.86 13.32
C MET A 227 23.19 -7.85 12.53
N SER A 228 23.02 -9.08 13.03
CA SER A 228 22.10 -10.10 12.50
C SER A 228 20.62 -9.76 12.70
N THR A 229 20.29 -8.92 13.69
CA THR A 229 18.89 -8.64 14.10
C THR A 229 18.39 -7.27 13.61
N THR A 230 19.01 -6.69 12.59
CA THR A 230 18.59 -5.41 11.95
C THR A 230 17.25 -5.54 11.16
N CYS A 231 16.50 -6.61 11.40
CA CYS A 231 15.51 -7.18 10.50
C CYS A 231 14.13 -7.38 11.17
N GLY A 232 13.80 -6.55 12.15
CA GLY A 232 12.55 -6.64 12.90
C GLY A 232 11.46 -5.70 12.36
N THR A 233 10.27 -6.25 12.11
CA THR A 233 9.08 -5.49 11.71
C THR A 233 8.39 -4.87 12.93
N ILE A 234 7.39 -4.01 12.73
CA ILE A 234 6.56 -3.46 13.83
C ILE A 234 6.00 -4.60 14.71
N TYR A 235 5.69 -5.75 14.12
CA TYR A 235 5.21 -6.94 14.83
C TYR A 235 6.26 -7.51 15.80
N THR A 236 7.55 -7.49 15.45
CA THR A 236 8.60 -7.99 16.37
C THR A 236 8.70 -7.08 17.59
N VAL A 237 8.63 -5.77 17.39
CA VAL A 237 8.64 -4.78 18.49
C VAL A 237 7.42 -4.97 19.38
N TYR A 238 6.23 -5.15 18.80
CA TYR A 238 5.03 -5.45 19.57
C TYR A 238 5.13 -6.75 20.38
N LYS A 239 5.71 -7.81 19.79
CA LYS A 239 5.92 -9.10 20.48
C LYS A 239 6.86 -8.93 21.68
N VAL A 240 7.93 -8.14 21.54
CA VAL A 240 8.85 -7.81 22.65
C VAL A 240 8.09 -7.11 23.78
N CYS A 241 7.23 -6.15 23.43
CA CYS A 241 6.40 -5.45 24.42
C CYS A 241 5.44 -6.38 25.16
N GLN A 242 4.80 -7.31 24.44
CA GLN A 242 3.84 -8.25 25.02
C GLN A 242 4.52 -9.26 25.95
N GLN A 243 5.65 -9.83 25.54
CA GLN A 243 6.35 -10.88 26.30
C GLN A 243 7.00 -10.35 27.59
N ASN A 244 7.42 -9.08 27.60
CA ASN A 244 8.04 -8.44 28.75
C ASN A 244 7.04 -7.65 29.63
N GLY A 245 5.74 -7.71 29.35
CA GLY A 245 4.73 -7.00 30.14
C GLY A 245 4.82 -5.48 30.08
N LEU A 246 5.37 -4.92 28.99
CA LEU A 246 5.66 -3.47 28.88
C LEU A 246 4.42 -2.58 28.73
N LYS A 247 3.21 -3.15 28.71
CA LYS A 247 1.96 -2.40 28.62
C LYS A 247 1.76 -1.45 29.80
N GLU A 248 2.15 -1.85 31.00
CA GLU A 248 2.01 -1.00 32.21
C GLU A 248 3.09 0.07 32.29
N VAL A 249 4.26 -0.19 31.70
CA VAL A 249 5.41 0.73 31.70
C VAL A 249 5.31 1.78 30.60
N PHE A 250 4.89 1.36 29.39
CA PHE A 250 4.79 2.20 28.20
C PHE A 250 3.39 2.06 27.55
N PRO A 251 2.33 2.58 28.20
CA PRO A 251 0.97 2.45 27.71
C PRO A 251 0.72 3.18 26.38
N ALA A 252 1.36 4.33 26.14
CA ALA A 252 1.21 5.08 24.89
C ALA A 252 1.84 4.31 23.72
N ILE A 253 3.05 3.77 23.90
CA ILE A 253 3.72 2.95 22.88
C ILE A 253 2.92 1.69 22.59
N TYR A 254 2.46 0.98 23.62
CA TYR A 254 1.69 -0.25 23.43
C TYR A 254 0.43 0.01 22.61
N THR A 255 -0.31 1.07 22.95
CA THR A 255 -1.51 1.49 22.21
C THR A 255 -1.18 1.87 20.77
N ALA A 256 -0.11 2.64 20.54
CA ALA A 256 0.32 3.04 19.21
C ALA A 256 0.76 1.85 18.34
N LEU A 257 1.50 0.89 18.90
CA LEU A 257 1.88 -0.35 18.23
C LEU A 257 0.65 -1.21 17.88
N SER A 258 -0.30 -1.34 18.81
CA SER A 258 -1.56 -2.05 18.56
C SER A 258 -2.34 -1.43 17.40
N ILE A 259 -2.49 -0.10 17.40
CA ILE A 259 -3.12 0.63 16.29
C ILE A 259 -2.36 0.37 14.98
N GLY A 260 -1.03 0.51 15.00
CA GLY A 260 -0.18 0.29 13.83
C GLY A 260 -0.33 -1.10 13.21
N LEU A 261 -0.47 -2.16 14.02
CA LEU A 261 -0.69 -3.53 13.55
C LEU A 261 -2.09 -3.80 13.00
N THR A 262 -3.08 -3.02 13.42
CA THR A 262 -4.46 -3.15 12.91
C THR A 262 -4.69 -2.38 11.60
N LEU A 263 -3.76 -1.50 11.22
CA LEU A 263 -3.90 -0.72 10.00
C LEU A 263 -3.59 -1.56 8.76
N PRO A 264 -4.41 -1.45 7.69
CA PRO A 264 -4.10 -2.08 6.41
C PRO A 264 -3.00 -1.27 5.70
N VAL A 265 -1.74 -1.48 6.09
CA VAL A 265 -0.59 -0.77 5.50
C VAL A 265 -0.16 -1.38 4.14
N SER A 266 -0.51 -2.65 3.88
CA SER A 266 -0.19 -3.35 2.64
C SER A 266 -1.43 -3.81 1.88
N ASN A 267 -1.32 -3.82 0.54
CA ASN A 267 -2.34 -4.33 -0.37
C ASN A 267 -2.45 -5.87 -0.38
N LEU A 268 -1.81 -6.57 0.56
CA LEU A 268 -1.85 -8.02 0.65
C LEU A 268 -3.18 -8.53 1.22
N SER A 269 -3.85 -7.76 2.08
CA SER A 269 -5.17 -8.14 2.64
C SER A 269 -6.24 -8.40 1.55
N PRO A 270 -6.35 -7.57 0.49
CA PRO A 270 -7.25 -7.88 -0.62
C PRO A 270 -6.93 -9.15 -1.40
N GLU A 271 -5.72 -9.73 -1.33
CA GLU A 271 -5.37 -10.89 -2.18
C GLU A 271 -6.18 -12.14 -1.83
N ARG A 272 -6.50 -12.35 -0.53
CA ARG A 272 -7.43 -13.39 -0.09
C ARG A 272 -8.80 -13.18 -0.74
N ALA A 273 -9.32 -11.96 -0.66
CA ALA A 273 -10.61 -11.61 -1.25
C ALA A 273 -10.60 -11.74 -2.78
N PHE A 274 -9.59 -11.24 -3.48
CA PHE A 274 -9.51 -11.35 -4.95
C PHE A 274 -9.30 -12.79 -5.43
N SER A 275 -8.55 -13.60 -4.70
CA SER A 275 -8.39 -15.03 -4.98
C SER A 275 -9.72 -15.77 -4.84
N LYS A 276 -10.47 -15.51 -3.77
CA LYS A 276 -11.84 -16.05 -3.59
C LYS A 276 -12.82 -15.49 -4.61
N LEU A 277 -12.72 -14.21 -4.94
CA LEU A 277 -13.55 -13.55 -5.95
C LEU A 277 -13.37 -14.20 -7.32
N LYS A 278 -12.16 -14.61 -7.70
CA LYS A 278 -11.91 -15.32 -8.96
C LYS A 278 -12.60 -16.68 -9.03
N LEU A 279 -12.71 -17.37 -7.89
CA LEU A 279 -13.46 -18.64 -7.79
C LEU A 279 -14.98 -18.39 -7.79
N ILE A 280 -15.39 -17.33 -7.10
CA ILE A 280 -16.80 -16.97 -6.96
C ILE A 280 -17.33 -16.40 -8.28
N LYS A 281 -16.69 -15.42 -8.90
CA LYS A 281 -17.17 -14.76 -10.11
C LYS A 281 -16.48 -15.37 -11.32
N SER A 282 -17.00 -16.50 -11.79
CA SER A 282 -16.52 -17.17 -13.00
C SER A 282 -17.23 -16.67 -14.26
N LYS A 283 -16.70 -17.00 -15.44
CA LYS A 283 -17.30 -16.62 -16.74
C LYS A 283 -18.75 -17.10 -16.89
N LEU A 284 -19.09 -18.24 -16.29
CA LEU A 284 -20.44 -18.82 -16.30
C LEU A 284 -21.36 -18.20 -15.24
N ARG A 285 -20.81 -17.51 -14.24
CA ARG A 285 -21.54 -16.87 -13.13
C ARG A 285 -21.35 -15.35 -13.13
N SER A 286 -21.60 -14.74 -14.28
CA SER A 286 -21.45 -13.29 -14.48
C SER A 286 -22.68 -12.46 -14.10
N THR A 287 -23.86 -13.08 -13.99
CA THR A 287 -25.16 -12.41 -13.79
C THR A 287 -25.63 -12.39 -12.33
N MET A 288 -24.74 -12.63 -11.37
CA MET A 288 -25.10 -12.65 -9.95
C MET A 288 -25.33 -11.23 -9.40
N ALA A 289 -26.39 -11.06 -8.61
CA ALA A 289 -26.66 -9.81 -7.90
C ALA A 289 -25.56 -9.49 -6.87
N GLU A 290 -25.35 -8.20 -6.61
CA GLU A 290 -24.29 -7.70 -5.72
C GLU A 290 -24.45 -8.21 -4.29
N GLU A 291 -25.66 -8.17 -3.72
CA GLU A 291 -25.94 -8.70 -2.37
C GLU A 291 -25.52 -10.18 -2.20
N ARG A 292 -25.76 -10.99 -3.23
CA ARG A 292 -25.38 -12.41 -3.23
C ARG A 292 -23.86 -12.58 -3.39
N LEU A 293 -23.22 -11.72 -4.18
CA LEU A 293 -21.77 -11.71 -4.33
C LEU A 293 -21.09 -11.42 -2.98
N ASP A 294 -21.54 -10.37 -2.31
CA ASP A 294 -20.97 -9.93 -1.03
C ASP A 294 -21.14 -10.99 0.05
N SER A 295 -22.33 -11.58 0.14
CA SER A 295 -22.60 -12.68 1.09
C SER A 295 -21.69 -13.89 0.84
N LEU A 296 -21.50 -14.29 -0.43
CA LEU A 296 -20.61 -15.41 -0.78
C LEU A 296 -19.14 -15.08 -0.54
N MET A 297 -18.74 -13.84 -0.79
CA MET A 297 -17.41 -13.33 -0.51
C MET A 297 -17.11 -13.42 0.98
N LEU A 298 -18.03 -12.99 1.85
CA LEU A 298 -17.89 -13.07 3.30
C LEU A 298 -17.70 -14.52 3.77
N ILE A 299 -18.60 -15.42 3.36
CA ILE A 299 -18.52 -16.85 3.73
C ILE A 299 -17.22 -17.50 3.25
N SER A 300 -16.75 -17.12 2.05
CA SER A 300 -15.55 -17.74 1.46
C SER A 300 -14.25 -17.15 2.00
N CYS A 301 -14.26 -15.89 2.43
CA CYS A 301 -13.14 -15.24 3.08
C CYS A 301 -13.03 -15.70 4.53
N GLU A 302 -14.11 -15.71 5.30
CA GLU A 302 -14.10 -16.02 6.74
C GLU A 302 -14.44 -17.49 7.04
N ASN A 303 -13.95 -18.41 6.18
CA ASN A 303 -14.25 -19.83 6.29
C ASN A 303 -13.60 -20.53 7.50
N ASP A 304 -12.72 -19.82 8.21
CA ASP A 304 -12.03 -20.24 9.43
C ASP A 304 -12.82 -19.91 10.71
N ILE A 305 -13.91 -19.13 10.60
CA ILE A 305 -14.81 -18.86 11.71
C ILE A 305 -15.81 -20.01 11.81
N ASP A 306 -15.80 -20.71 12.95
CA ASP A 306 -16.77 -21.77 13.22
C ASP A 306 -18.15 -21.15 13.48
N VAL A 307 -19.16 -21.65 12.77
CA VAL A 307 -20.53 -21.13 12.85
C VAL A 307 -21.39 -22.14 13.58
N ASP A 308 -21.98 -21.73 14.70
CA ASP A 308 -22.92 -22.56 15.43
C ASP A 308 -24.15 -22.87 14.56
N SER A 309 -24.24 -24.12 14.12
CA SER A 309 -25.31 -24.58 13.23
C SER A 309 -26.69 -24.42 13.87
N ASP A 310 -26.78 -24.58 15.20
CA ASP A 310 -28.04 -24.46 15.93
C ASP A 310 -28.53 -23.02 15.95
N SER A 311 -27.63 -22.04 16.14
CA SER A 311 -27.96 -20.62 16.02
C SER A 311 -28.50 -20.26 14.63
N VAL A 312 -27.90 -20.80 13.57
CA VAL A 312 -28.33 -20.55 12.19
C VAL A 312 -29.71 -21.14 11.94
N ILE A 313 -29.96 -22.37 12.40
CA ILE A 313 -31.26 -23.03 12.30
C ILE A 313 -32.31 -22.22 13.06
N ASN A 314 -32.02 -21.76 14.27
CA ASN A 314 -32.94 -20.96 15.08
C ASN A 314 -33.26 -19.60 14.44
N ILE A 315 -32.27 -18.93 13.85
CA ILE A 315 -32.49 -17.71 13.08
C ILE A 315 -33.37 -18.01 11.87
N PHE A 316 -33.10 -19.09 11.13
CA PHE A 316 -33.88 -19.47 9.95
C PHE A 316 -35.34 -19.84 10.30
N THR A 317 -35.57 -20.58 11.39
CA THR A 317 -36.92 -20.92 11.84
C THR A 317 -37.70 -19.69 12.33
N SER A 318 -37.03 -18.64 12.81
CA SER A 318 -37.69 -17.39 13.20
C SER A 318 -38.41 -16.69 12.05
N TYR A 319 -37.96 -16.88 10.80
CA TYR A 319 -38.59 -16.31 9.60
C TYR A 319 -39.84 -17.07 9.13
N SER A 320 -40.12 -18.27 9.65
CA SER A 320 -41.26 -19.08 9.22
C SER A 320 -41.95 -19.79 10.39
N THR A 321 -43.22 -19.44 10.60
CA THR A 321 -44.08 -20.06 11.61
C THR A 321 -44.30 -21.56 11.38
N VAL A 322 -44.16 -22.04 10.15
CA VAL A 322 -44.27 -23.46 9.79
C VAL A 322 -43.02 -24.21 10.24
N LEU A 323 -41.83 -23.67 9.96
CA LEU A 323 -40.56 -24.30 10.35
C LEU A 323 -40.40 -24.36 11.88
N LYS A 324 -40.83 -23.30 12.58
CA LYS A 324 -40.83 -23.26 14.04
C LYS A 324 -41.68 -24.35 14.70
N LYS A 325 -42.72 -24.85 14.02
CA LYS A 325 -43.57 -25.95 14.53
C LYS A 325 -43.02 -27.35 14.26
N ILE A 326 -42.10 -27.48 13.31
CA ILE A 326 -41.56 -28.78 12.88
C ILE A 326 -40.24 -29.08 13.60
N LEU A 327 -39.47 -28.04 13.94
CA LEU A 327 -38.12 -28.16 14.52
C LEU A 327 -38.06 -27.93 16.04
N CYS A 328 -39.13 -27.41 16.67
CA CYS A 328 -39.29 -27.29 18.13
C CYS A 328 -40.28 -28.33 18.63
#